data_AF-A0A8S8Y2Z2-F1
#
_entry.id   AF-A0A8S8Y2Z2-F1
#
_cell.length_a   1.000
_cell.length_b   1.000
_cell.length_c   1.000
_cell.angle_alpha   90.00
_cell.angle_beta   90.00
_cell.angle_gamma   90.00
#
_symmetry.space_group_name_H-M   'P 1'
#
loop_
_entity.id
_entity.type
_entity.pdbx_description
1 polymer ?
#
loop_
_entity_poly.entity_id
_entity_poly.type
_entity_poly.pdbx_seq_one_letter_code
_entity_poly.pdbx_strand_id
1 'polypeptide(L)' 'MFGMGVFHGDLHPGNAMMSDDKDFIFIDTGAICEAPEHVRKALFGFFFFLAKGELKNAFDAMLTMADVAPTGKT' A
#
# COMPACT_ATOMS: atom_id res chain seq x y z
N MET A 1 0.59 -4.39 4.36
CA MET A 1 -0.29 -3.56 3.51
C MET A 1 -1.46 -4.35 2.90
N PHE A 2 -1.30 -5.20 1.87
CA PHE A 2 -2.47 -5.81 1.19
C PHE A 2 -3.19 -6.93 1.95
N GLY A 3 -2.44 -7.78 2.66
CA GLY A 3 -2.99 -8.91 3.43
C GLY A 3 -3.68 -8.46 4.72
N MET A 4 -2.90 -8.16 5.77
CA MET A 4 -3.45 -7.77 7.08
C MET A 4 -3.93 -6.31 7.17
N GLY A 5 -3.62 -5.45 6.19
CA GLY A 5 -3.90 -4.02 6.31
C GLY A 5 -2.91 -3.22 7.14
N VAL A 6 -2.09 -3.88 7.96
CA VAL A 6 -1.04 -3.23 8.77
C VAL A 6 0.26 -3.09 7.97
N PHE A 7 0.98 -1.99 8.14
CA PHE A 7 2.31 -1.74 7.57
C PHE A 7 3.10 -0.70 8.39
N HIS A 8 4.43 -0.67 8.24
CA HIS A 8 5.34 0.14 9.07
C HIS A 8 5.26 1.66 8.85
N GLY A 9 4.66 2.13 7.76
CA GLY A 9 4.42 3.56 7.49
C GLY A 9 5.67 4.34 7.06
N ASP A 10 6.76 4.23 7.81
CA ASP A 10 8.04 4.92 7.56
C ASP A 10 9.22 3.96 7.77
N LEU A 11 9.32 2.95 6.90
CA LEU A 11 10.39 1.97 6.98
C LEU A 11 11.69 2.55 6.42
N HIS A 12 12.71 2.63 7.26
CA HIS A 12 14.08 2.97 6.85
C HIS A 12 15.10 2.02 7.50
N PRO A 13 16.35 1.94 7.00
CA PRO A 13 17.35 1.00 7.52
C PRO A 13 17.61 1.11 9.02
N GLY A 14 17.45 2.30 9.62
CA GLY A 14 17.52 2.48 11.07
C GLY A 14 16.41 1.83 11.89
N ASN A 15 15.29 1.42 11.29
CA ASN A 15 14.10 0.87 11.99
C ASN A 15 14.10 -0.65 12.08
N ALA A 16 15.01 -1.32 11.35
CA ALA A 16 15.07 -2.77 11.28
C ALA A 16 16.52 -3.26 11.32
N MET A 17 16.75 -4.32 12.07
CA MET A 17 18.00 -5.08 12.08
C MET A 17 17.76 -6.46 11.48
N MET A 18 18.81 -7.09 10.95
CA MET A 18 18.76 -8.46 10.49
C MET A 18 19.58 -9.33 11.45
N SER A 19 18.99 -10.42 11.96
CA SER A 19 19.71 -11.41 12.77
C SER A 19 20.66 -12.25 11.90
N ASP A 20 21.55 -12.99 12.54
CA ASP A 20 22.42 -13.96 11.84
C ASP A 20 21.60 -15.05 11.12
N ASP A 21 20.41 -15.36 11.63
CA ASP A 21 19.45 -16.31 11.04
C ASP A 21 18.61 -15.69 9.90
N LYS A 22 18.90 -14.43 9.52
CA LYS A 22 18.21 -13.65 8.48
C LYS A 22 16.78 -13.25 8.83
N ASP A 23 16.45 -13.23 10.12
CA ASP A 23 15.18 -12.66 10.58
C ASP A 23 15.28 -11.13 10.65
N PHE A 24 14.21 -10.45 10.23
CA PHE A 24 14.09 -9.02 10.42
C PHE A 24 13.49 -8.71 11.80
N ILE A 25 14.21 -7.89 12.57
CA ILE A 25 13.79 -7.41 13.89
C ILE A 25 13.51 -5.91 13.76
N PHE A 26 12.25 -5.51 13.96
CA PHE A 26 11.86 -4.11 13.98
C PHE A 26 12.07 -3.53 15.38
N ILE A 27 12.91 -2.50 15.48
CA ILE A 27 13.27 -1.87 16.76
C ILE A 27 12.50 -0.57 17.02
N ASP A 28 11.99 0.05 15.95
CA ASP A 28 11.08 1.18 16.01
C ASP A 28 9.78 0.76 15.32
N THR A 29 8.64 0.97 15.97
CA THR A 29 7.29 0.72 15.42
C THR A 29 6.39 1.94 15.64
N GLY A 30 6.95 3.13 15.81
CA GLY A 30 6.22 4.37 16.09
C GLY A 30 5.34 4.84 14.95
N ALA A 31 5.59 4.38 13.71
CA ALA A 31 4.86 4.77 12.51
C ALA A 31 3.94 3.67 11.93
N ILE A 32 3.58 2.65 12.72
CA ILE A 32 2.67 1.59 12.24
C ILE A 32 1.34 2.20 11.81
N CYS A 33 0.96 1.91 10.56
CA CYS A 33 -0.23 2.40 9.90
C CYS A 33 -1.18 1.26 9.55
N GLU A 34 -2.48 1.57 9.53
CA GLU A 34 -3.53 0.67 9.09
C GLU A 34 -4.21 1.22 7.83
N ALA A 35 -4.35 0.38 6.81
CA ALA A 35 -5.12 0.67 5.62
C ALA A 35 -6.50 0.00 5.71
N PRO A 36 -7.61 0.76 5.63
CA PRO A 36 -8.96 0.19 5.55
C PRO A 36 -9.12 -0.72 4.33
N GLU A 37 -10.01 -1.71 4.42
CA GLU A 37 -10.18 -2.75 3.39
C GLU A 37 -10.38 -2.18 1.97
N HIS A 38 -11.22 -1.15 1.82
CA HIS A 38 -11.48 -0.51 0.53
C HIS A 38 -10.20 0.12 -0.06
N VAL A 39 -9.40 0.82 0.74
CA VAL A 39 -8.12 1.43 0.33
C VAL A 39 -7.16 0.36 -0.17
N ARG A 40 -7.01 -0.75 0.57
CA ARG A 40 -6.05 -1.80 0.17
C ARG A 40 -6.48 -2.53 -1.08
N LYS A 41 -7.78 -2.77 -1.28
CA LYS A 41 -8.32 -3.37 -2.51
C LYS A 41 -8.09 -2.45 -3.72
N ALA A 42 -8.36 -1.15 -3.56
CA ALA A 42 -8.11 -0.15 -4.60
C ALA A 42 -6.63 -0.10 -5.00
N LEU A 43 -5.73 0.01 -4.01
CA LEU A 43 -4.28 -0.01 -4.24
C LEU A 43 -3.80 -1.32 -4.90
N PHE A 44 -4.32 -2.47 -4.45
CA PHE A 44 -3.97 -3.77 -5.04
C PHE A 44 -4.36 -3.82 -6.52
N GLY A 45 -5.59 -3.43 -6.84
CA GLY A 45 -6.09 -3.36 -8.22
C GLY A 45 -5.25 -2.40 -9.07
N PHE A 46 -4.94 -1.22 -8.55
CA PHE A 46 -4.09 -0.24 -9.22
C PHE A 46 -2.72 -0.85 -9.60
N PHE A 47 -1.98 -1.42 -8.65
CA PHE A 47 -0.67 -2.00 -8.93
C PHE A 47 -0.75 -3.23 -9.85
N PHE A 48 -1.79 -4.07 -9.70
CA PHE A 48 -2.00 -5.23 -10.55
C PHE A 48 -2.18 -4.85 -12.02
N PHE A 49 -3.04 -3.88 -12.31
CA PHE A 49 -3.28 -3.40 -13.67
C PHE A 49 -2.09 -2.60 -14.21
N LEU A 50 -1.45 -1.79 -13.36
CA LEU A 50 -0.25 -1.05 -13.75
C LEU A 50 0.89 -1.99 -14.18
N ALA A 51 1.12 -3.07 -13.43
CA ALA A 51 2.14 -4.07 -13.77
C ALA A 51 1.89 -4.78 -15.11
N LYS A 52 0.64 -4.78 -15.60
CA LYS A 52 0.24 -5.32 -16.91
C LYS A 52 0.20 -4.28 -18.03
N GLY A 53 0.47 -3.02 -17.74
CA GLY A 53 0.33 -1.91 -18.69
C GLY A 53 -1.12 -1.52 -18.99
N GLU A 54 -2.09 -1.98 -18.20
CA GLU A 54 -3.52 -1.71 -18.37
C GLU A 54 -3.89 -0.36 -17.73
N LEU A 55 -3.41 0.75 -18.30
CA LEU A 55 -3.46 2.08 -17.68
C LEU A 55 -4.87 2.56 -17.32
N LYS A 56 -5.87 2.28 -18.16
CA LYS A 56 -7.26 2.66 -17.87
C LYS A 56 -7.80 1.91 -16.66
N ASN A 57 -7.58 0.60 -16.59
CA ASN A 57 -8.01 -0.22 -15.46
C ASN A 57 -7.27 0.15 -14.18
N ALA A 58 -5.99 0.52 -14.27
CA ALA A 58 -5.24 1.04 -13.14
C ALA A 58 -5.84 2.36 -12.63
N PHE A 59 -6.15 3.30 -13.53
CA PHE A 59 -6.82 4.55 -13.20
C PHE A 59 -8.19 4.31 -12.53
N ASP A 60 -9.03 3.48 -13.15
CA ASP A 60 -10.36 3.15 -12.63
C ASP A 60 -10.28 2.49 -11.24
N ALA A 61 -9.30 1.59 -11.02
CA ALA A 61 -9.07 0.98 -9.71
C ALA A 61 -8.65 2.03 -8.65
N MET A 62 -7.82 3.01 -9.02
CA MET A 62 -7.42 4.08 -8.11
C MET A 62 -8.59 4.97 -7.70
N LEU A 63 -9.55 5.22 -8.60
CA LEU A 63 -10.75 6.01 -8.28
C LEU A 63 -11.59 5.38 -7.15
N THR A 64 -11.57 4.06 -7.02
CA THR A 64 -12.29 3.35 -5.94
C THR A 64 -11.72 3.61 -4.54
N MET A 65 -10.57 4.29 -4.44
CA MET A 65 -10.00 4.74 -3.17
C MET A 65 -10.70 5.98 -2.61
N ALA A 66 -11.29 6.81 -3.48
CA ALA A 66 -11.94 8.04 -3.04
C ALA A 66 -13.35 7.73 -2.53
N ASP A 67 -13.70 8.29 -1.36
CA ASP A 67 -15.07 8.21 -0.83
C ASP A 67 -16.10 8.88 -1.75
N VAL A 68 -15.65 9.86 -2.54
CA VAL A 68 -16.45 10.60 -3.50
C VAL A 68 -15.75 10.58 -4.85
N ALA A 69 -16.50 10.23 -5.90
CA ALA A 69 -16.00 10.27 -7.26
C ALA A 69 -15.53 11.70 -7.62
N PRO A 70 -14.28 11.91 -8.05
CA PRO A 70 -13.80 13.22 -8.45
C PRO A 70 -14.57 13.73 -9.67
N THR A 71 -14.95 15.00 -9.67
CA THR A 71 -15.62 15.64 -10.80
C THR A 71 -14.64 16.51 -11.58
N GLY A 72 -14.54 16.32 -12.90
CA GLY A 72 -13.66 17.11 -13.78
C GLY A 72 -13.55 16.49 -15.17
N LYS A 73 -13.11 17.27 -16.18
CA LYS A 73 -12.76 16.72 -17.49
C LYS A 73 -11.33 16.16 -17.44
N THR A 74 -11.16 14.90 -17.81
CA THR A 74 -9.87 14.23 -18.05
C THR A 74 -9.31 14.59 -19.42
#